data_AF-A0A8S3PS03-F1
#
_entry.id   AF-A0A8S3PS03-F1
#
_cell.length_a   1.000
_cell.length_b   1.000
_cell.length_c   1.000
_cell.angle_alpha   90.00
_cell.angle_beta   90.00
_cell.angle_gamma   90.00
#
_symmetry.space_group_name_H-M   'P 1'
#
loop_
_entity.id
_entity.type
_entity.pdbx_description
1 polymer ?
#
loop_
_entity_poly.entity_id
_entity_poly.type
_entity_poly.pdbx_seq_one_letter_code
_entity_poly.pdbx_strand_id
1 'polypeptide(L)'
;MTAKVYIDVVSKCEMNIRLDNVRLLESDPKAPETLIDADKSGEFRTNLEKSALAFSFQDGRIVELCTSIPEKTWVLNIKRGILSAVQNSMDDLTQDQTVQETDITGECKTAYTVSSNGWYSRTIKKSKDLLGCIDRHGYNTIMQGTPYKIQSEIQSLPLIKGSHECSQDISKAGILQSSVCEEEHVLRPFSRESSGAITKTKQTLKYVTERVSSSSSISIGHRVPLTFVHSNDGRGTIRDVMSKLNEICVSTSDSVKPDTPLLFSGLVRLMKALESDDLEQIYRKVKGTRFCASNQKRVEKFFLDAVPMLGTKASLRLITNLINKKEVRGIEANMWLTTLSFIKDPTKEMLNEVKPLISSEDSEEAMLGVSSLVYAYYKKNECENDVDIASIVVSIEDKIGVGCHVIRSLRSLGNAGFVSNSIRTISNCMTKRENPTEVRLSAMQAFRRMPCAISRDDVMAIFRNKDEDSELRIASYQALMTCPSDNVLSRVRNVLESEEVNQVGSYVWSHLTNLMETSSPLKQEIKNIINDQALKKEFDLEN
;
A
#
# COMPACT_ATOMS: atom_id res chain seq x y z
N MET A 1 -8.09 -15.20 -23.26
CA MET A 1 -6.72 -15.62 -23.68
C MET A 1 -6.70 -17.13 -23.82
N THR A 2 -6.02 -17.66 -24.82
CA THR A 2 -5.68 -19.09 -24.94
C THR A 2 -4.18 -19.24 -25.15
N ALA A 3 -3.60 -20.35 -24.68
CA ALA A 3 -2.16 -20.63 -24.83
C ALA A 3 -1.89 -22.13 -24.65
N LYS A 4 -0.77 -22.60 -25.20
CA LYS A 4 -0.14 -23.86 -24.79
C LYS A 4 0.86 -23.56 -23.68
N VAL A 5 0.81 -24.37 -22.62
CA VAL A 5 1.70 -24.25 -21.46
C VAL A 5 2.55 -25.50 -21.38
N TYR A 6 3.87 -25.32 -21.33
CA TYR A 6 4.84 -26.38 -21.09
C TYR A 6 5.41 -26.21 -19.68
N ILE A 7 5.43 -27.30 -18.92
CA ILE A 7 6.09 -27.37 -17.61
C ILE A 7 7.16 -28.45 -17.72
N ASP A 8 8.43 -28.04 -17.67
CA ASP A 8 9.58 -28.93 -17.75
C ASP A 8 10.16 -29.16 -16.35
N VAL A 9 10.45 -30.41 -16.00
CA VAL A 9 11.17 -30.76 -14.77
C VAL A 9 12.66 -30.68 -15.04
N VAL A 10 13.36 -29.77 -14.36
CA VAL A 10 14.81 -29.54 -14.56
C VAL A 10 15.61 -30.39 -13.58
N SER A 11 15.28 -30.28 -12.30
CA SER A 11 15.95 -30.97 -11.21
C SER A 11 14.95 -31.21 -10.07
N LYS A 12 15.40 -31.79 -8.94
CA LYS A 12 14.52 -32.03 -7.81
C LYS A 12 13.96 -30.69 -7.30
N CYS A 13 12.63 -30.57 -7.31
CA CYS A 13 11.89 -29.38 -6.88
C CYS A 13 12.11 -28.12 -7.73
N GLU A 14 12.73 -28.23 -8.91
CA GLU A 14 12.99 -27.13 -9.82
C GLU A 14 12.33 -27.40 -11.17
N MET A 15 11.47 -26.48 -11.61
CA MET A 15 10.71 -26.60 -12.85
C MET A 15 10.74 -25.29 -13.64
N ASN A 16 10.52 -25.40 -14.95
CA ASN A 16 10.40 -24.26 -15.85
C ASN A 16 9.00 -24.23 -16.46
N ILE A 17 8.38 -23.04 -16.54
CA ILE A 17 7.17 -22.81 -17.32
C ILE A 17 7.48 -21.99 -18.58
N ARG A 18 6.95 -22.44 -19.72
CA ARG A 18 7.00 -21.72 -20.99
C ARG A 18 5.62 -21.68 -21.65
N LEU A 19 5.26 -20.54 -22.20
CA LEU A 19 4.04 -20.36 -22.97
C LEU A 19 4.34 -20.34 -24.46
N ASP A 20 3.39 -20.78 -25.26
CA ASP A 20 3.47 -20.84 -26.72
C ASP A 20 2.07 -20.76 -27.35
N ASN A 21 2.01 -20.35 -28.61
CA ASN A 21 0.77 -20.09 -29.34
C ASN A 21 -0.25 -19.26 -28.54
N VAL A 22 0.22 -18.22 -27.85
CA VAL A 22 -0.62 -17.31 -27.08
C VAL A 22 -1.50 -16.50 -28.01
N ARG A 23 -2.81 -16.47 -27.72
CA ARG A 23 -3.79 -15.62 -28.39
C ARG A 23 -4.60 -14.83 -27.38
N LEU A 24 -4.69 -13.52 -27.60
CA LEU A 24 -5.60 -12.65 -26.88
C LEU A 24 -6.86 -12.46 -27.72
N LEU A 25 -8.01 -12.75 -27.11
CA LEU A 25 -9.32 -12.67 -27.75
C LEU A 25 -10.20 -11.68 -26.98
N GLU A 26 -11.07 -10.98 -27.68
CA GLU A 26 -12.07 -10.07 -27.12
C GLU A 26 -13.44 -10.33 -27.76
N SER A 27 -14.52 -9.93 -27.05
CA SER A 27 -15.88 -10.01 -27.59
C SER A 27 -16.05 -9.07 -28.76
N ASP A 28 -16.63 -9.56 -29.86
CA ASP A 28 -16.97 -8.73 -31.01
C ASP A 28 -18.01 -7.67 -30.58
N PRO A 29 -17.72 -6.36 -30.73
CA PRO A 29 -18.65 -5.30 -30.40
C PRO A 29 -20.00 -5.41 -31.12
N LYS A 30 -20.04 -6.07 -32.29
CA LYS A 30 -21.26 -6.29 -33.09
C LYS A 30 -21.96 -7.61 -32.75
N ALA A 31 -21.23 -8.56 -32.17
CA ALA A 31 -21.73 -9.88 -31.79
C ALA A 31 -21.06 -10.34 -30.49
N PRO A 32 -21.53 -9.86 -29.31
CA PRO A 32 -20.83 -10.04 -28.03
C PRO A 32 -20.52 -11.49 -27.62
N GLU A 33 -21.27 -12.46 -28.15
CA GLU A 33 -21.08 -13.90 -27.93
C GLU A 33 -19.93 -14.49 -28.76
N THR A 34 -19.47 -13.79 -29.80
CA THR A 34 -18.36 -14.20 -30.66
C THR A 34 -17.06 -13.59 -30.16
N LEU A 35 -15.98 -14.39 -30.15
CA LEU A 35 -14.65 -13.94 -29.81
C LEU A 35 -13.80 -13.73 -31.06
N ILE A 36 -13.15 -12.56 -31.16
CA ILE A 36 -12.21 -12.20 -32.23
C ILE A 36 -10.82 -11.95 -31.65
N ASP A 37 -9.77 -12.03 -32.49
CA ASP A 37 -8.42 -11.66 -32.04
C ASP A 37 -8.36 -10.17 -31.71
N ALA A 38 -7.86 -9.85 -30.52
CA ALA A 38 -7.69 -8.46 -30.10
C ALA A 38 -6.57 -7.79 -30.92
N ASP A 39 -6.71 -6.48 -31.20
CA ASP A 39 -5.76 -5.70 -32.01
C ASP A 39 -4.29 -5.85 -31.60
N LYS A 40 -4.03 -6.03 -30.30
CA LYS A 40 -2.67 -6.15 -29.72
C LYS A 40 -2.26 -7.58 -29.38
N SER A 41 -2.97 -8.58 -29.90
CA SER A 41 -2.69 -10.01 -29.65
C SER A 41 -1.23 -10.38 -30.01
N GLY A 42 -0.68 -9.80 -31.08
CA GLY A 42 0.73 -10.00 -31.47
C GLY A 42 1.75 -9.47 -30.45
N GLU A 43 1.57 -8.22 -29.96
CA GLU A 43 2.43 -7.64 -28.91
C GLU A 43 2.32 -8.49 -27.62
N PHE A 44 1.10 -8.87 -27.26
CA PHE A 44 0.80 -9.67 -26.08
C PHE A 44 1.52 -11.03 -26.12
N ARG A 45 1.42 -11.73 -27.26
CA ARG A 45 2.13 -12.99 -27.53
C ARG A 45 3.64 -12.85 -27.38
N THR A 46 4.24 -11.87 -28.08
CA THR A 46 5.69 -11.66 -28.05
C THR A 46 6.23 -11.45 -26.65
N ASN A 47 5.51 -10.73 -25.77
CA ASN A 47 5.96 -10.52 -24.39
C ASN A 47 5.83 -11.79 -23.52
N LEU A 48 4.78 -12.59 -23.68
CA LEU A 48 4.54 -13.79 -22.86
C LEU A 48 5.39 -15.00 -23.28
N GLU A 49 5.67 -15.15 -24.57
CA GLU A 49 6.46 -16.25 -25.12
C GLU A 49 7.97 -16.00 -25.08
N LYS A 50 8.40 -14.77 -24.75
CA LYS A 50 9.80 -14.33 -24.82
C LYS A 50 10.74 -15.20 -24.00
N SER A 51 10.35 -15.53 -22.78
CA SER A 51 11.22 -16.17 -21.80
C SER A 51 10.48 -17.24 -21.01
N ALA A 52 11.16 -18.36 -20.76
CA ALA A 52 10.73 -19.32 -19.75
C ALA A 52 10.94 -18.74 -18.34
N LEU A 53 10.14 -19.20 -17.39
CA LEU A 53 10.22 -18.80 -15.98
C LEU A 53 10.54 -20.02 -15.13
N ALA A 54 11.60 -19.96 -14.33
CA ALA A 54 11.91 -21.00 -13.37
C ALA A 54 11.08 -20.83 -12.10
N PHE A 55 10.70 -21.91 -11.46
CA PHE A 55 9.98 -21.90 -10.19
C PHE A 55 10.30 -23.14 -9.36
N SER A 56 10.24 -22.97 -8.04
CA SER A 56 10.35 -24.08 -7.10
C SER A 56 9.00 -24.78 -6.97
N PHE A 57 8.97 -26.11 -6.97
CA PHE A 57 7.76 -26.89 -6.70
C PHE A 57 8.06 -27.99 -5.67
N GLN A 58 7.50 -27.86 -4.47
CA GLN A 58 7.75 -28.75 -3.34
C GLN A 58 6.43 -29.20 -2.74
N ASP A 59 6.15 -30.51 -2.79
CA ASP A 59 4.96 -31.13 -2.21
C ASP A 59 3.66 -30.38 -2.57
N GLY A 60 3.50 -30.08 -3.86
CA GLY A 60 2.32 -29.39 -4.38
C GLY A 60 2.36 -27.86 -4.28
N ARG A 61 3.33 -27.28 -3.57
CA ARG A 61 3.47 -25.83 -3.28
C ARG A 61 4.52 -25.15 -4.14
N ILE A 62 4.24 -23.93 -4.58
CA ILE A 62 5.18 -23.08 -5.30
C ILE A 62 5.67 -21.98 -4.35
N VAL A 63 6.90 -22.13 -3.87
CA VAL A 63 7.48 -21.23 -2.86
C VAL A 63 7.97 -19.92 -3.50
N GLU A 64 8.71 -20.04 -4.60
CA GLU A 64 9.36 -18.90 -5.25
C GLU A 64 9.42 -19.04 -6.78
N LEU A 65 9.48 -17.89 -7.44
CA LEU A 65 9.69 -17.75 -8.88
C LEU A 65 11.06 -17.11 -9.13
N CYS A 66 11.77 -17.60 -10.14
CA CYS A 66 13.11 -17.18 -10.48
C CYS A 66 13.13 -16.62 -11.91
N THR A 67 13.45 -15.33 -12.04
CA THR A 67 13.58 -14.67 -13.34
C THR A 67 15.06 -14.50 -13.70
N SER A 68 15.44 -14.90 -14.92
CA SER A 68 16.76 -14.64 -15.48
C SER A 68 16.84 -13.27 -16.18
N ILE A 69 15.71 -12.83 -16.74
CA ILE A 69 15.57 -11.57 -17.47
C ILE A 69 14.40 -10.81 -16.83
N PRO A 70 14.55 -9.50 -16.53
CA PRO A 70 13.45 -8.67 -16.10
C PRO A 70 12.32 -8.68 -17.15
N GLU A 71 11.19 -9.27 -16.79
CA GLU A 71 9.95 -9.22 -17.58
C GLU A 71 9.05 -8.09 -17.07
N LYS A 72 8.11 -7.64 -17.90
CA LYS A 72 7.09 -6.67 -17.47
C LYS A 72 6.23 -7.32 -16.37
N THR A 73 5.85 -6.55 -15.35
CA THR A 73 5.10 -7.06 -14.19
C THR A 73 3.81 -7.78 -14.59
N TRP A 74 3.05 -7.24 -15.55
CA TRP A 74 1.83 -7.90 -16.04
C TRP A 74 2.10 -9.27 -16.67
N VAL A 75 3.25 -9.49 -17.32
CA VAL A 75 3.64 -10.78 -17.91
C VAL A 75 3.83 -11.81 -16.80
N LEU A 76 4.58 -11.44 -15.76
CA LEU A 76 4.79 -12.30 -14.60
C LEU A 76 3.48 -12.60 -13.87
N ASN A 77 2.57 -11.63 -13.74
CA ASN A 77 1.26 -11.86 -13.11
C ASN A 77 0.39 -12.88 -13.87
N ILE A 78 0.44 -12.90 -15.21
CA ILE A 78 -0.23 -13.95 -16.00
C ILE A 78 0.40 -15.32 -15.73
N LYS A 79 1.73 -15.42 -15.70
CA LYS A 79 2.43 -16.69 -15.38
C LYS A 79 2.12 -17.16 -13.95
N ARG A 80 2.08 -16.25 -12.97
CA ARG A 80 1.67 -16.54 -11.59
C ARG A 80 0.25 -17.09 -11.51
N GLY A 81 -0.69 -16.54 -12.28
CA GLY A 81 -2.06 -17.04 -12.35
C GLY A 81 -2.13 -18.47 -12.92
N ILE A 82 -1.33 -18.79 -13.93
CA ILE A 82 -1.23 -20.16 -14.47
C ILE A 82 -0.66 -21.11 -13.41
N LEU A 83 0.44 -20.74 -12.77
CA LEU A 83 1.08 -21.52 -11.71
C LEU A 83 0.18 -21.73 -10.49
N SER A 84 -0.60 -20.72 -10.10
CA SER A 84 -1.56 -20.82 -8.99
C SER A 84 -2.68 -21.83 -9.25
N ALA A 85 -3.07 -22.03 -10.52
CA ALA A 85 -4.05 -23.06 -10.90
C ALA A 85 -3.47 -24.48 -10.85
N VAL A 86 -2.14 -24.62 -10.91
CA VAL A 86 -1.41 -25.89 -10.77
C VAL A 86 -1.23 -26.26 -9.29
N GLN A 87 -1.04 -25.26 -8.43
CA GLN A 87 -0.77 -25.46 -7.00
C GLN A 87 -1.91 -26.17 -6.26
N ASN A 88 -1.54 -27.17 -5.45
CA ASN A 88 -2.42 -27.82 -4.48
C ASN A 88 -1.61 -28.07 -3.20
N SER A 89 -2.02 -27.45 -2.10
CA SER A 89 -1.25 -27.44 -0.85
C SER A 89 -1.69 -28.50 0.17
N MET A 90 -2.51 -29.47 -0.23
CA MET A 90 -2.95 -30.57 0.64
C MET A 90 -1.81 -31.54 0.94
N ASP A 91 -1.72 -32.00 2.17
CA ASP A 91 -0.76 -33.03 2.59
C ASP A 91 -1.29 -34.43 2.28
N ASP A 92 -2.62 -34.63 2.34
CA ASP A 92 -3.31 -35.88 1.99
C ASP A 92 -4.48 -35.62 1.04
N LEU A 93 -4.35 -36.08 -0.21
CA LEU A 93 -5.37 -35.93 -1.26
C LEU A 93 -6.60 -36.83 -1.08
N THR A 94 -6.75 -37.52 0.06
CA THR A 94 -7.87 -38.42 0.35
C THR A 94 -8.85 -37.89 1.39
N GLN A 95 -8.50 -36.82 2.10
CA GLN A 95 -9.32 -36.24 3.15
C GLN A 95 -9.48 -34.74 2.95
N ASP A 96 -10.59 -34.20 3.44
CA ASP A 96 -10.82 -32.75 3.44
C ASP A 96 -9.78 -32.08 4.34
N GLN A 97 -9.25 -30.95 3.89
CA GLN A 97 -8.21 -30.22 4.60
C GLN A 97 -8.42 -28.71 4.44
N THR A 98 -8.15 -27.95 5.50
CA THR A 98 -8.05 -26.50 5.42
C THR A 98 -6.64 -26.07 5.74
N VAL A 99 -6.02 -25.31 4.85
CA VAL A 99 -4.63 -24.85 4.98
C VAL A 99 -4.53 -23.35 4.71
N GLN A 100 -3.51 -22.71 5.26
CA GLN A 100 -3.10 -21.38 4.83
C GLN A 100 -2.28 -21.53 3.55
N GLU A 101 -2.72 -20.92 2.47
CA GLU A 101 -2.07 -21.03 1.16
C GLU A 101 -1.75 -19.64 0.60
N THR A 102 -0.52 -19.48 0.11
CA THR A 102 -0.07 -18.31 -0.62
C THR A 102 -0.07 -18.59 -2.13
N ASP A 103 -0.79 -17.78 -2.90
CA ASP A 103 -0.80 -17.84 -4.37
C ASP A 103 -1.06 -16.45 -5.00
N ILE A 104 -1.44 -16.38 -6.28
CA ILE A 104 -1.76 -15.12 -6.96
C ILE A 104 -2.82 -14.29 -6.22
N THR A 105 -3.69 -14.92 -5.43
CA THR A 105 -4.77 -14.28 -4.67
C THR A 105 -4.30 -13.70 -3.33
N GLY A 106 -3.02 -13.83 -2.98
CA GLY A 106 -2.45 -13.42 -1.70
C GLY A 106 -2.27 -14.61 -0.76
N GLU A 107 -2.24 -14.34 0.53
CA GLU A 107 -2.21 -15.37 1.58
C GLU A 107 -3.64 -15.59 2.13
N CYS A 108 -4.20 -16.77 1.88
CA CYS A 108 -5.61 -17.07 2.12
C CYS A 108 -5.82 -18.38 2.88
N LYS A 109 -6.80 -18.38 3.80
CA LYS A 109 -7.34 -19.63 4.34
C LYS A 109 -8.10 -20.36 3.24
N THR A 110 -7.62 -21.54 2.87
CA THR A 110 -8.09 -22.30 1.71
C THR A 110 -8.66 -23.63 2.15
N ALA A 111 -9.92 -23.89 1.81
CA ALA A 111 -10.58 -25.15 2.10
C ALA A 111 -10.52 -26.07 0.87
N TYR A 112 -10.09 -27.30 1.10
CA TYR A 112 -10.06 -28.38 0.13
C TYR A 112 -11.05 -29.46 0.52
N THR A 113 -11.83 -29.91 -0.45
CA THR A 113 -12.82 -30.99 -0.30
C THR A 113 -12.62 -32.05 -1.37
N VAL A 114 -12.67 -33.33 -1.00
CA VAL A 114 -12.50 -34.43 -1.93
C VAL A 114 -13.85 -34.81 -2.51
N SER A 115 -14.18 -34.24 -3.68
CA SER A 115 -15.47 -34.45 -4.36
C SER A 115 -15.65 -35.87 -4.88
N SER A 116 -14.57 -36.50 -5.37
CA SER A 116 -14.61 -37.85 -5.92
C SER A 116 -13.25 -38.52 -5.82
N ASN A 117 -13.24 -39.80 -5.45
CA ASN A 117 -12.04 -40.64 -5.42
C ASN A 117 -12.23 -41.82 -6.39
N GLY A 118 -12.20 -41.51 -7.68
CA GLY A 118 -12.34 -42.49 -8.74
C GLY A 118 -11.16 -43.47 -8.83
N TRP A 119 -11.28 -44.45 -9.72
CA TRP A 119 -10.24 -45.46 -9.95
C TRP A 119 -8.97 -44.87 -10.58
N TYR A 120 -9.12 -43.93 -11.53
CA TYR A 120 -8.01 -43.37 -12.31
C TYR A 120 -7.55 -41.98 -11.82
N SER A 121 -8.46 -41.20 -11.25
CA SER A 121 -8.21 -39.84 -10.77
C SER A 121 -9.01 -39.51 -9.51
N ARG A 122 -8.58 -38.47 -8.82
CA ARG A 122 -9.24 -37.83 -7.69
C ARG A 122 -9.67 -36.44 -8.11
N THR A 123 -10.91 -36.07 -7.82
CA THR A 123 -11.42 -34.71 -8.04
C THR A 123 -11.46 -33.99 -6.71
N ILE A 124 -10.75 -32.88 -6.64
CA ILE A 124 -10.60 -32.05 -5.45
C ILE A 124 -11.19 -30.66 -5.74
N LYS A 125 -12.07 -30.19 -4.87
CA LYS A 125 -12.60 -28.83 -4.92
C LYS A 125 -11.85 -27.97 -3.92
N LYS A 126 -11.26 -26.88 -4.40
CA LYS A 126 -10.54 -25.84 -3.67
C LYS A 126 -11.42 -24.59 -3.60
N SER A 127 -11.64 -24.03 -2.43
CA SER A 127 -12.45 -22.82 -2.24
C SER A 127 -11.77 -21.81 -1.33
N LYS A 128 -11.86 -20.53 -1.69
CA LYS A 128 -11.37 -19.38 -0.92
C LYS A 128 -12.44 -18.30 -0.81
N ASP A 129 -12.60 -17.75 0.38
CA ASP A 129 -13.24 -16.44 0.56
C ASP A 129 -12.17 -15.35 0.42
N LEU A 130 -12.29 -14.53 -0.62
CA LEU A 130 -11.28 -13.54 -0.95
C LEU A 130 -11.31 -12.34 0.01
N LEU A 131 -12.37 -12.16 0.80
CA LEU A 131 -12.40 -11.17 1.87
C LEU A 131 -11.43 -11.49 3.00
N GLY A 132 -11.15 -12.78 3.22
CA GLY A 132 -10.25 -13.28 4.25
C GLY A 132 -8.78 -13.31 3.85
N CYS A 133 -8.44 -12.93 2.61
CA CYS A 133 -7.07 -12.98 2.08
C CYS A 133 -6.23 -11.75 2.48
N ILE A 134 -4.98 -11.99 2.86
CA ILE A 134 -3.98 -10.97 3.19
C ILE A 134 -3.13 -10.67 1.94
N ASP A 135 -2.64 -9.43 1.83
CA ASP A 135 -1.74 -8.95 0.76
C ASP A 135 -2.27 -9.13 -0.68
N ARG A 136 -3.59 -9.24 -0.84
CA ARG A 136 -4.28 -9.29 -2.15
C ARG A 136 -4.42 -7.91 -2.81
N HIS A 137 -4.77 -6.90 -2.01
CA HIS A 137 -5.35 -5.66 -2.54
C HIS A 137 -4.33 -4.52 -2.69
N GLY A 138 -4.23 -3.98 -3.90
CA GLY A 138 -3.56 -2.70 -4.18
C GLY A 138 -4.58 -1.56 -4.13
N TYR A 139 -4.77 -0.95 -2.96
CA TYR A 139 -5.78 0.10 -2.79
C TYR A 139 -5.29 1.47 -3.29
N ASN A 140 -5.46 1.74 -4.59
CA ASN A 140 -5.45 3.10 -5.13
C ASN A 140 -6.87 3.71 -5.08
N THR A 141 -7.47 3.73 -3.88
CA THR A 141 -8.78 4.36 -3.63
C THR A 141 -8.65 5.55 -2.67
N ILE A 142 -9.54 6.54 -2.87
CA ILE A 142 -9.78 7.69 -1.98
C ILE A 142 -10.32 7.20 -0.62
N MET A 143 -10.98 6.05 -0.59
CA MET A 143 -11.49 5.46 0.64
C MET A 143 -10.34 4.86 1.44
N GLN A 144 -9.98 5.54 2.53
CA GLN A 144 -8.99 5.07 3.47
C GLN A 144 -9.61 4.01 4.39
N GLY A 145 -9.30 2.74 4.15
CA GLY A 145 -9.52 1.66 5.12
C GLY A 145 -8.21 1.30 5.80
N THR A 146 -8.25 0.98 7.09
CA THR A 146 -7.11 0.31 7.75
C THR A 146 -7.20 -1.18 7.42
N PRO A 147 -6.27 -1.75 6.62
CA PRO A 147 -6.26 -3.19 6.40
C PRO A 147 -5.99 -3.88 7.74
N TYR A 148 -6.74 -4.94 8.03
CA TYR A 148 -6.43 -5.79 9.16
C TYR A 148 -5.26 -6.71 8.74
N LYS A 149 -4.31 -6.94 9.66
CA LYS A 149 -3.29 -8.00 9.56
C LYS A 149 -3.39 -8.91 10.78
N ILE A 150 -4.61 -9.24 11.15
CA ILE A 150 -4.94 -10.14 12.25
C ILE A 150 -5.80 -11.26 11.64
N GLN A 151 -5.70 -12.48 12.15
CA GLN A 151 -6.60 -13.56 11.75
C GLN A 151 -8.05 -13.13 11.94
N SER A 152 -8.73 -12.86 10.84
CA SER A 152 -10.09 -12.33 10.74
C SER A 152 -10.69 -12.85 9.44
N GLU A 153 -12.01 -13.07 9.44
CA GLU A 153 -12.76 -13.43 8.24
C GLU A 153 -12.82 -12.27 7.23
N ILE A 154 -12.51 -11.05 7.68
CA ILE A 154 -12.49 -9.83 6.86
C ILE A 154 -11.13 -9.14 7.04
N GLN A 155 -10.36 -9.06 5.96
CA GLN A 155 -9.07 -8.36 5.88
C GLN A 155 -9.19 -6.99 5.19
N SER A 156 -10.32 -6.71 4.55
CA SER A 156 -10.57 -5.53 3.71
C SER A 156 -11.92 -4.87 3.93
N LEU A 157 -12.08 -3.62 3.50
CA LEU A 157 -13.41 -2.99 3.45
C LEU A 157 -14.34 -3.86 2.56
N PRO A 158 -15.47 -4.38 3.07
CA PRO A 158 -16.31 -5.35 2.37
C PRO A 158 -17.19 -4.70 1.29
N LEU A 159 -16.62 -3.79 0.50
CA LEU A 159 -17.27 -3.16 -0.66
C LEU A 159 -17.36 -4.13 -1.84
N ILE A 160 -16.37 -5.01 -1.96
CA ILE A 160 -16.29 -6.06 -2.98
C ILE A 160 -16.23 -7.39 -2.26
N LYS A 161 -17.25 -8.22 -2.42
CA LYS A 161 -17.20 -9.63 -1.99
C LYS A 161 -16.60 -10.45 -3.12
N GLY A 162 -15.59 -11.26 -2.81
CA GLY A 162 -14.93 -12.11 -3.79
C GLY A 162 -14.95 -13.57 -3.38
N SER A 163 -15.25 -14.47 -4.30
CA SER A 163 -15.10 -15.92 -4.11
C SER A 163 -14.21 -16.50 -5.19
N HIS A 164 -13.43 -17.52 -4.84
CA HIS A 164 -12.59 -18.26 -5.78
C HIS A 164 -12.76 -19.75 -5.54
N GLU A 165 -13.24 -20.47 -6.56
CA GLU A 165 -13.45 -21.91 -6.53
C GLU A 165 -12.68 -22.58 -7.67
N CYS A 166 -11.93 -23.64 -7.38
CA CYS A 166 -11.30 -24.48 -8.40
C CYS A 166 -11.71 -25.94 -8.23
N SER A 167 -11.90 -26.63 -9.35
CA SER A 167 -12.00 -28.09 -9.40
C SER A 167 -10.75 -28.65 -10.09
N GLN A 168 -9.98 -29.46 -9.37
CA GLN A 168 -8.76 -30.10 -9.85
C GLN A 168 -8.95 -31.61 -9.97
N ASP A 169 -8.64 -32.17 -11.13
CA ASP A 169 -8.56 -33.61 -11.33
C ASP A 169 -7.10 -34.05 -11.30
N ILE A 170 -6.72 -34.88 -10.33
CA ILE A 170 -5.35 -35.36 -10.13
C ILE A 170 -5.32 -36.87 -10.33
N SER A 171 -4.43 -37.38 -11.19
CA SER A 171 -4.27 -38.82 -11.41
C SER A 171 -3.75 -39.52 -10.15
N LYS A 172 -3.89 -40.85 -10.06
CA LYS A 172 -3.28 -41.62 -8.96
C LYS A 172 -1.75 -41.51 -8.90
N ALA A 173 -1.11 -41.16 -10.01
CA ALA A 173 0.32 -40.89 -10.09
C ALA A 173 0.70 -39.46 -9.60
N GLY A 174 -0.27 -38.66 -9.16
CA GLY A 174 -0.03 -37.29 -8.67
C GLY A 174 0.05 -36.23 -9.76
N ILE A 175 -0.31 -36.55 -11.01
CA ILE A 175 -0.24 -35.60 -12.13
C ILE A 175 -1.60 -34.92 -12.32
N LEU A 176 -1.62 -33.59 -12.29
CA LEU A 176 -2.79 -32.77 -12.56
C LEU A 176 -3.28 -32.98 -14.01
N GLN A 177 -4.46 -33.57 -14.16
CA GLN A 177 -5.13 -33.81 -15.44
C GLN A 177 -5.96 -32.61 -15.89
N SER A 178 -6.64 -31.93 -14.96
CA SER A 178 -7.44 -30.75 -15.26
C SER A 178 -7.51 -29.82 -14.06
N SER A 179 -7.63 -28.52 -14.29
CA SER A 179 -7.91 -27.52 -13.28
C SER A 179 -8.85 -26.46 -13.87
N VAL A 180 -10.04 -26.33 -13.31
CA VAL A 180 -11.05 -25.35 -13.72
C VAL A 180 -11.32 -24.44 -12.54
N CYS A 181 -10.90 -23.19 -12.65
CA CYS A 181 -11.08 -22.17 -11.61
C CYS A 181 -12.09 -21.12 -12.07
N GLU A 182 -13.00 -20.74 -11.17
CA GLU A 182 -13.96 -19.66 -11.33
C GLU A 182 -13.78 -18.68 -10.17
N GLU A 183 -13.54 -17.40 -10.50
CA GLU A 183 -13.45 -16.30 -9.55
C GLU A 183 -14.58 -15.31 -9.81
N GLU A 184 -15.32 -14.92 -8.77
CA GLU A 184 -16.43 -13.97 -8.86
C GLU A 184 -16.18 -12.78 -7.91
N HIS A 185 -16.31 -11.56 -8.44
CA HIS A 185 -16.27 -10.31 -7.67
C HIS A 185 -17.60 -9.61 -7.75
N VAL A 186 -18.19 -9.28 -6.61
CA VAL A 186 -19.46 -8.61 -6.49
C VAL A 186 -19.25 -7.27 -5.78
N LEU A 187 -19.29 -6.18 -6.55
CA LEU A 187 -19.24 -4.81 -6.04
C LEU A 187 -20.64 -4.31 -5.73
N ARG A 188 -20.93 -4.06 -4.45
CA ARG A 188 -22.24 -3.55 -3.97
C ARG A 188 -22.07 -2.40 -2.96
N PRO A 189 -21.72 -1.19 -3.43
CA PRO A 189 -21.70 -0.02 -2.57
C PRO A 189 -23.15 0.42 -2.27
N PHE A 190 -23.57 0.31 -1.01
CA PHE A 190 -24.80 0.91 -0.47
C PHE A 190 -26.16 0.32 -0.93
N SER A 191 -26.20 -0.85 -1.59
CA SER A 191 -27.45 -1.52 -2.01
C SER A 191 -27.72 -2.83 -1.26
N ARG A 192 -29.00 -3.23 -1.18
CA ARG A 192 -29.44 -4.59 -0.86
C ARG A 192 -29.85 -5.30 -2.16
N GLU A 193 -29.72 -6.62 -2.21
CA GLU A 193 -30.11 -7.49 -3.35
C GLU A 193 -29.21 -7.41 -4.60
N SER A 194 -29.76 -7.47 -5.81
CA SER A 194 -29.06 -7.76 -7.08
C SER A 194 -28.44 -6.55 -7.79
N SER A 195 -28.62 -5.33 -7.28
CA SER A 195 -28.04 -4.11 -7.85
C SER A 195 -26.56 -3.98 -7.49
N GLY A 196 -25.69 -4.51 -8.34
CA GLY A 196 -24.23 -4.40 -8.21
C GLY A 196 -23.51 -4.77 -9.51
N ALA A 197 -22.22 -4.43 -9.61
CA ALA A 197 -21.39 -4.88 -10.72
C ALA A 197 -20.76 -6.23 -10.36
N ILE A 198 -20.89 -7.21 -11.27
CA ILE A 198 -20.31 -8.55 -11.10
C ILE A 198 -19.23 -8.75 -12.16
N THR A 199 -18.05 -9.18 -11.73
CA THR A 199 -16.98 -9.64 -12.63
C THR A 199 -16.74 -11.11 -12.39
N LYS A 200 -16.82 -11.92 -13.46
CA LYS A 200 -16.52 -13.35 -13.41
C LYS A 200 -15.29 -13.65 -14.25
N THR A 201 -14.36 -14.40 -13.70
CA THR A 201 -13.17 -14.89 -14.38
C THR A 201 -13.17 -16.40 -14.36
N LYS A 202 -12.91 -17.03 -15.52
CA LYS A 202 -12.80 -18.48 -15.64
C LYS A 202 -11.46 -18.85 -16.25
N GLN A 203 -10.76 -19.77 -15.60
CA GLN A 203 -9.52 -20.36 -16.08
C GLN A 203 -9.69 -21.86 -16.24
N THR A 204 -9.12 -22.42 -17.30
CA THR A 204 -9.16 -23.86 -17.55
C THR A 204 -7.80 -24.32 -18.04
N LEU A 205 -7.18 -25.22 -17.28
CA LEU A 205 -5.95 -25.92 -17.62
C LEU A 205 -6.28 -27.38 -17.86
N LYS A 206 -5.81 -27.95 -18.96
CA LYS A 206 -6.02 -29.37 -19.30
C LYS A 206 -4.69 -29.99 -19.69
N TYR A 207 -4.40 -31.14 -19.10
CA TYR A 207 -3.27 -31.97 -19.48
C TYR A 207 -3.46 -32.51 -20.89
N VAL A 208 -2.38 -32.54 -21.67
CA VAL A 208 -2.40 -32.95 -23.08
C VAL A 208 -1.50 -34.16 -23.31
N THR A 209 -0.22 -34.03 -22.98
CA THR A 209 0.79 -35.07 -23.24
C THR A 209 2.04 -34.82 -22.42
N GLU A 210 2.82 -35.87 -22.18
CA GLU A 210 4.17 -35.84 -21.62
C GLU A 210 5.19 -36.27 -22.67
N ARG A 211 6.38 -35.66 -22.63
CA ARG A 211 7.50 -35.99 -23.52
C ARG A 211 8.80 -35.80 -22.77
N VAL A 212 9.80 -36.61 -23.08
CA VAL A 212 11.17 -36.39 -22.58
C VAL A 212 11.73 -35.14 -23.29
N SER A 213 12.12 -34.13 -22.51
CA SER A 213 12.77 -32.92 -23.00
C SER A 213 14.09 -32.73 -22.27
N SER A 214 15.13 -32.28 -22.98
CA SER A 214 16.38 -31.83 -22.36
C SER A 214 16.24 -30.35 -22.01
N SER A 215 15.63 -30.05 -20.87
CA SER A 215 15.51 -28.68 -20.37
C SER A 215 16.74 -28.32 -19.52
N SER A 216 17.39 -27.21 -19.85
CA SER A 216 18.53 -26.71 -19.10
C SER A 216 18.06 -25.84 -17.92
N SER A 217 18.82 -25.85 -16.82
CA SER A 217 18.60 -24.91 -15.72
C SER A 217 18.71 -23.46 -16.20
N ILE A 218 17.76 -22.63 -15.81
CA ILE A 218 17.78 -21.19 -16.09
C ILE A 218 18.66 -20.52 -15.04
N SER A 219 19.52 -19.58 -15.45
CA SER A 219 20.30 -18.79 -14.49
C SER A 219 19.40 -17.98 -13.57
N ILE A 220 19.54 -18.16 -12.26
CA ILE A 220 18.75 -17.45 -11.26
C ILE A 220 19.28 -16.02 -11.15
N GLY A 221 18.53 -15.05 -11.69
CA GLY A 221 18.84 -13.63 -11.54
C GLY A 221 18.18 -13.05 -10.29
N HIS A 222 16.85 -13.03 -10.28
CA HIS A 222 16.05 -12.49 -9.18
C HIS A 222 14.97 -13.46 -8.72
N ARG A 223 14.77 -13.53 -7.40
CA ARG A 223 13.68 -14.28 -6.76
C ARG A 223 12.50 -13.35 -6.52
N VAL A 224 11.31 -13.77 -6.92
CA VAL A 224 10.06 -13.02 -6.76
C VAL A 224 8.95 -13.93 -6.24
N PRO A 225 7.98 -13.42 -5.46
CA PRO A 225 6.91 -14.23 -4.91
C PRO A 225 5.86 -14.60 -5.98
N LEU A 226 5.05 -15.61 -5.65
CA LEU A 226 3.88 -16.04 -6.45
C LEU A 226 2.70 -15.05 -6.36
N THR A 227 2.67 -14.20 -5.33
CA THR A 227 1.60 -13.21 -5.11
C THR A 227 1.54 -12.15 -6.21
N PHE A 228 0.35 -11.60 -6.43
CA PHE A 228 0.14 -10.55 -7.44
C PHE A 228 0.95 -9.29 -7.09
N VAL A 229 1.68 -8.77 -8.08
CA VAL A 229 2.38 -7.49 -7.92
C VAL A 229 1.60 -6.41 -8.64
N HIS A 230 1.12 -5.42 -7.89
CA HIS A 230 0.43 -4.25 -8.44
C HIS A 230 1.45 -3.31 -9.11
N SER A 231 1.30 -3.07 -10.41
CA SER A 231 2.10 -2.09 -11.14
C SER A 231 1.22 -1.00 -11.75
N ASN A 232 1.69 0.24 -11.70
CA ASN A 232 1.13 1.33 -12.50
C ASN A 232 1.77 1.32 -13.89
N ASP A 233 1.60 0.24 -14.65
CA ASP A 233 2.07 0.14 -16.04
C ASP A 233 1.15 0.93 -17.00
N GLY A 234 0.73 2.13 -16.58
CA GLY A 234 -0.04 3.04 -17.40
C GLY A 234 0.72 3.30 -18.71
N ARG A 235 0.00 3.28 -19.84
CA ARG A 235 0.55 3.73 -21.12
C ARG A 235 0.14 5.19 -21.31
N GLY A 236 1.14 6.06 -21.40
CA GLY A 236 0.98 7.46 -21.78
C GLY A 236 2.25 7.92 -22.48
N THR A 237 2.10 8.57 -23.63
CA THR A 237 3.22 9.21 -24.34
C THR A 237 3.03 10.72 -24.31
N ILE A 238 4.09 11.48 -24.60
CA ILE A 238 3.99 12.93 -24.80
C ILE A 238 2.88 13.26 -25.81
N ARG A 239 2.77 12.49 -26.90
CA ARG A 239 1.74 12.71 -27.93
C ARG A 239 0.33 12.54 -27.36
N ASP A 240 0.10 11.50 -26.57
CA ASP A 240 -1.23 11.22 -25.98
C ASP A 240 -1.62 12.31 -24.98
N VAL A 241 -0.67 12.77 -24.16
CA VAL A 241 -0.90 13.88 -23.21
C VAL A 241 -1.17 15.19 -23.95
N MET A 242 -0.37 15.53 -24.96
CA MET A 242 -0.59 16.74 -25.76
C MET A 242 -1.93 16.68 -26.51
N SER A 243 -2.32 15.52 -27.01
CA SER A 243 -3.65 15.31 -27.61
C SER A 243 -4.77 15.55 -26.59
N LYS A 244 -4.65 14.99 -25.38
CA LYS A 244 -5.64 15.17 -24.32
C LYS A 244 -5.73 16.63 -23.84
N LEU A 245 -4.59 17.31 -23.72
CA LEU A 245 -4.55 18.74 -23.41
C LEU A 245 -5.20 19.59 -24.50
N ASN A 246 -5.10 19.18 -25.77
CA ASN A 246 -5.79 19.85 -26.87
C ASN A 246 -7.31 19.63 -26.82
N GLU A 247 -7.77 18.42 -26.47
CA GLU A 247 -9.20 18.19 -26.21
C GLU A 247 -9.72 19.07 -25.07
N ILE A 248 -8.95 19.20 -23.97
CA ILE A 248 -9.28 20.10 -22.86
C ILE A 248 -9.28 21.56 -23.33
N CYS A 249 -8.29 21.98 -24.12
CA CYS A 249 -8.20 23.32 -24.70
C CYS A 249 -9.50 23.72 -25.41
N VAL A 250 -9.97 22.85 -26.32
CA VAL A 250 -11.16 23.08 -27.13
C VAL A 250 -12.44 22.97 -26.30
N SER A 251 -12.56 21.92 -25.48
CA SER A 251 -13.80 21.69 -24.71
C SER A 251 -14.05 22.79 -23.66
N THR A 252 -12.97 23.36 -23.13
CA THR A 252 -13.01 24.39 -22.09
C THR A 252 -12.69 25.79 -22.61
N SER A 253 -12.86 26.09 -23.90
CA SER A 253 -12.59 27.45 -24.43
C SER A 253 -13.45 28.50 -23.73
N ASP A 254 -14.74 28.22 -23.58
CA ASP A 254 -15.72 29.18 -23.08
C ASP A 254 -15.95 29.00 -21.58
N SER A 255 -16.27 27.78 -21.15
CA SER A 255 -16.57 27.42 -19.76
C SER A 255 -16.16 25.98 -19.42
N VAL A 256 -16.13 25.66 -18.12
CA VAL A 256 -15.93 24.29 -17.64
C VAL A 256 -17.25 23.52 -17.74
N LYS A 257 -17.25 22.39 -18.42
CA LYS A 257 -18.43 21.57 -18.72
C LYS A 257 -18.52 20.32 -17.83
N PRO A 258 -19.70 19.68 -17.67
CA PRO A 258 -19.87 18.49 -16.83
C PRO A 258 -18.99 17.29 -17.19
N ASP A 259 -18.52 17.19 -18.44
CA ASP A 259 -17.61 16.16 -18.96
C ASP A 259 -16.13 16.47 -18.70
N THR A 260 -15.79 17.71 -18.31
CA THR A 260 -14.40 18.14 -18.04
C THR A 260 -13.69 17.29 -16.98
N PRO A 261 -14.34 16.87 -15.87
CA PRO A 261 -13.72 15.95 -14.90
C PRO A 261 -13.23 14.63 -15.52
N LEU A 262 -13.95 14.09 -16.51
CA LEU A 262 -13.54 12.87 -17.22
C LEU A 262 -12.29 13.12 -18.07
N LEU A 263 -12.24 14.25 -18.79
CA LEU A 263 -11.05 14.66 -19.55
C LEU A 263 -9.83 14.85 -18.64
N PHE A 264 -10.02 15.51 -17.50
CA PHE A 264 -8.98 15.74 -16.51
C PHE A 264 -8.48 14.43 -15.86
N SER A 265 -9.39 13.52 -15.49
CA SER A 265 -9.00 12.19 -15.01
C SER A 265 -8.22 11.41 -16.07
N GLY A 266 -8.60 11.55 -17.35
CA GLY A 266 -7.88 10.98 -18.49
C GLY A 266 -6.47 11.57 -18.62
N LEU A 267 -6.31 12.88 -18.43
CA LEU A 267 -5.03 13.59 -18.43
C LEU A 267 -4.11 13.05 -17.32
N VAL A 268 -4.59 13.02 -16.08
CA VAL A 268 -3.86 12.49 -14.91
C VAL A 268 -3.39 11.05 -15.17
N ARG A 269 -4.27 10.19 -15.71
CA ARG A 269 -3.94 8.80 -16.03
C ARG A 269 -2.81 8.69 -17.06
N LEU A 270 -2.83 9.50 -18.12
CA LEU A 270 -1.78 9.50 -19.15
C LEU A 270 -0.46 10.06 -18.60
N MET A 271 -0.51 11.12 -17.81
CA MET A 271 0.68 11.75 -17.22
C MET A 271 1.39 10.87 -16.19
N LYS A 272 0.67 9.99 -15.48
CA LYS A 272 1.27 9.04 -14.51
C LYS A 272 2.30 8.09 -15.13
N ALA A 273 2.26 7.88 -16.45
CA ALA A 273 3.17 7.00 -17.17
C ALA A 273 4.46 7.69 -17.65
N LEU A 274 4.56 9.00 -17.50
CA LEU A 274 5.65 9.79 -18.07
C LEU A 274 6.86 9.87 -17.14
N GLU A 275 8.05 9.94 -17.74
CA GLU A 275 9.30 10.21 -17.03
C GLU A 275 9.52 11.72 -16.81
N SER A 276 10.53 12.07 -16.02
CA SER A 276 10.80 13.45 -15.63
C SER A 276 11.01 14.39 -16.83
N ASP A 277 11.79 13.95 -17.83
CA ASP A 277 12.09 14.75 -19.01
C ASP A 277 10.86 14.98 -19.89
N ASP A 278 9.94 14.01 -19.95
CA ASP A 278 8.69 14.12 -20.68
C ASP A 278 7.78 15.19 -20.06
N LEU A 279 7.61 15.16 -18.73
CA LEU A 279 6.81 16.16 -18.00
C LEU A 279 7.41 17.56 -18.13
N GLU A 280 8.73 17.70 -18.02
CA GLU A 280 9.40 18.98 -18.25
C GLU A 280 9.21 19.49 -19.68
N GLN A 281 9.29 18.61 -20.68
CA GLN A 281 9.07 18.99 -22.07
C GLN A 281 7.64 19.48 -22.30
N ILE A 282 6.64 18.78 -21.74
CA ILE A 282 5.23 19.19 -21.85
C ILE A 282 5.01 20.51 -21.12
N TYR A 283 5.56 20.67 -19.92
CA TYR A 283 5.46 21.92 -19.17
C TYR A 283 5.96 23.12 -19.98
N ARG A 284 7.14 23.00 -20.62
CA ARG A 284 7.68 24.06 -21.51
C ARG A 284 6.77 24.35 -22.69
N LYS A 285 6.14 23.33 -23.29
CA LYS A 285 5.21 23.49 -24.42
C LYS A 285 3.92 24.19 -24.01
N VAL A 286 3.34 23.83 -22.88
CA VAL A 286 2.06 24.37 -22.38
C VAL A 286 2.23 25.80 -21.85
N LYS A 287 3.37 26.09 -21.19
CA LYS A 287 3.73 27.45 -20.76
C LYS A 287 4.04 28.38 -21.93
N GLY A 288 4.50 27.84 -23.06
CA GLY A 288 4.76 28.61 -24.27
C GLY A 288 3.50 29.11 -24.97
N THR A 289 3.60 30.22 -25.70
CA THR A 289 2.46 30.86 -26.38
C THR A 289 1.95 30.14 -27.63
N ARG A 290 2.63 29.08 -28.06
CA ARG A 290 2.30 28.36 -29.31
C ARG A 290 1.18 27.33 -29.15
N PHE A 291 1.02 26.77 -27.96
CA PHE A 291 0.02 25.74 -27.71
C PHE A 291 -1.25 26.35 -27.13
N CYS A 292 -2.41 26.05 -27.74
CA CYS A 292 -3.71 26.52 -27.25
C CYS A 292 -3.79 28.05 -27.06
N ALA A 293 -3.38 28.85 -28.05
CA ALA A 293 -3.27 30.31 -27.90
C ALA A 293 -4.55 31.00 -27.39
N SER A 294 -5.74 30.49 -27.73
CA SER A 294 -7.03 31.03 -27.28
C SER A 294 -7.39 30.72 -25.81
N ASN A 295 -6.79 29.69 -25.20
CA ASN A 295 -7.17 29.20 -23.87
C ASN A 295 -5.94 28.72 -23.05
N GLN A 296 -4.78 29.30 -23.34
CA GLN A 296 -3.47 28.85 -22.86
C GLN A 296 -3.39 28.76 -21.33
N LYS A 297 -3.76 29.83 -20.62
CA LYS A 297 -3.67 29.90 -19.15
C LYS A 297 -4.49 28.81 -18.46
N ARG A 298 -5.66 28.47 -19.01
CA ARG A 298 -6.54 27.44 -18.44
C ARG A 298 -5.95 26.05 -18.65
N VAL A 299 -5.39 25.79 -19.84
CA VAL A 299 -4.73 24.51 -20.13
C VAL A 299 -3.44 24.34 -19.34
N GLU A 300 -2.66 25.41 -19.17
CA GLU A 300 -1.53 25.45 -18.23
C GLU A 300 -1.98 25.11 -16.81
N LYS A 301 -3.08 25.71 -16.35
CA LYS A 301 -3.64 25.41 -15.03
C LYS A 301 -4.08 23.94 -14.90
N PHE A 302 -4.76 23.37 -15.91
CA PHE A 302 -5.12 21.95 -15.90
C PHE A 302 -3.88 21.03 -15.86
N PHE A 303 -2.83 21.37 -16.59
CA PHE A 303 -1.57 20.62 -16.52
C PHE A 303 -0.97 20.69 -15.11
N LEU A 304 -0.85 21.90 -14.54
CA LEU A 304 -0.30 22.13 -13.21
C LEU A 304 -1.13 21.45 -12.11
N ASP A 305 -2.46 21.51 -12.19
CA ASP A 305 -3.36 20.85 -11.23
C ASP A 305 -3.28 19.32 -11.31
N ALA A 306 -2.92 18.76 -12.46
CA ALA A 306 -2.71 17.32 -12.60
C ALA A 306 -1.40 16.84 -11.95
N VAL A 307 -0.35 17.66 -11.91
CA VAL A 307 0.99 17.29 -11.40
C VAL A 307 0.97 16.70 -9.97
N PRO A 308 0.40 17.35 -8.95
CA PRO A 308 0.38 16.80 -7.58
C PRO A 308 -0.47 15.53 -7.44
N MET A 309 -1.38 15.26 -8.38
CA MET A 309 -2.23 14.06 -8.37
C MET A 309 -1.55 12.81 -8.97
N LEU A 310 -0.39 12.98 -9.61
CA LEU A 310 0.33 11.87 -10.24
C LEU A 310 0.94 10.94 -9.19
N GLY A 311 1.56 11.50 -8.15
CA GLY A 311 2.22 10.72 -7.09
C GLY A 311 3.37 9.84 -7.61
N THR A 312 4.13 10.32 -8.60
CA THR A 312 5.25 9.59 -9.22
C THR A 312 6.59 10.29 -8.97
N LYS A 313 7.71 9.59 -9.12
CA LYS A 313 9.07 10.20 -9.07
C LYS A 313 9.17 11.42 -9.99
N ALA A 314 8.71 11.28 -11.23
CA ALA A 314 8.73 12.34 -12.23
C ALA A 314 7.94 13.59 -11.80
N SER A 315 6.74 13.39 -11.21
CA SER A 315 5.93 14.51 -10.72
C SER A 315 6.57 15.20 -9.53
N LEU A 316 7.17 14.44 -8.61
CA LEU A 316 7.85 15.01 -7.45
C LEU A 316 9.06 15.85 -7.86
N ARG A 317 9.85 15.40 -8.84
CA ARG A 317 10.94 16.21 -9.41
C ARG A 317 10.43 17.54 -9.97
N LEU A 318 9.34 17.51 -10.74
CA LEU A 318 8.75 18.73 -11.30
C LEU A 318 8.22 19.66 -10.19
N ILE A 319 7.53 19.12 -9.18
CA ILE A 319 7.08 19.87 -8.00
C ILE A 319 8.26 20.56 -7.32
N THR A 320 9.30 19.81 -6.99
CA THR A 320 10.52 20.33 -6.34
C THR A 320 11.14 21.45 -7.18
N ASN A 321 11.27 21.25 -8.49
CA ASN A 321 11.84 22.24 -9.39
C ASN A 321 11.02 23.53 -9.45
N LEU A 322 9.69 23.44 -9.56
CA LEU A 322 8.81 24.61 -9.68
C LEU A 322 8.74 25.42 -8.37
N ILE A 323 8.74 24.75 -7.23
CA ILE A 323 8.75 25.41 -5.91
C ILE A 323 10.10 26.09 -5.67
N ASN A 324 11.23 25.39 -5.89
CA ASN A 324 12.56 25.97 -5.68
C ASN A 324 12.84 27.16 -6.60
N LYS A 325 12.35 27.12 -7.85
CA LYS A 325 12.43 28.25 -8.79
C LYS A 325 11.43 29.38 -8.50
N LYS A 326 10.59 29.23 -7.47
CA LYS A 326 9.51 30.16 -7.09
C LYS A 326 8.49 30.38 -8.22
N GLU A 327 8.36 29.43 -9.14
CA GLU A 327 7.33 29.44 -10.19
C GLU A 327 5.96 29.06 -9.62
N VAL A 328 5.95 28.20 -8.60
CA VAL A 328 4.78 27.89 -7.76
C VAL A 328 5.09 28.31 -6.33
N ARG A 329 4.21 29.13 -5.72
CA ARG A 329 4.45 29.76 -4.41
C ARG A 329 3.17 29.99 -3.61
N GLY A 330 3.32 30.31 -2.33
CA GLY A 330 2.19 30.61 -1.44
C GLY A 330 1.24 29.43 -1.29
N ILE A 331 -0.07 29.70 -1.37
CA ILE A 331 -1.12 28.70 -1.11
C ILE A 331 -1.02 27.52 -2.09
N GLU A 332 -0.69 27.76 -3.36
CA GLU A 332 -0.58 26.70 -4.37
C GLU A 332 0.57 25.73 -4.05
N ALA A 333 1.74 26.26 -3.65
CA ALA A 333 2.86 25.43 -3.20
C ALA A 333 2.48 24.61 -1.95
N ASN A 334 1.80 25.22 -0.98
CA ASN A 334 1.37 24.53 0.24
C ASN A 334 0.38 23.40 -0.04
N MET A 335 -0.54 23.60 -0.99
CA MET A 335 -1.45 22.54 -1.44
C MET A 335 -0.67 21.38 -2.06
N TRP A 336 0.30 21.67 -2.94
CA TRP A 336 1.16 20.64 -3.55
C TRP A 336 1.97 19.86 -2.50
N LEU A 337 2.60 20.55 -1.55
CA LEU A 337 3.38 19.93 -0.48
C LEU A 337 2.50 19.06 0.43
N THR A 338 1.25 19.44 0.67
CA THR A 338 0.30 18.62 1.43
C THR A 338 -0.01 17.31 0.71
N THR A 339 -0.03 17.30 -0.63
CA THR A 339 -0.34 16.08 -1.41
C THR A 339 0.69 14.96 -1.24
N LEU A 340 1.92 15.30 -0.85
CA LEU A 340 2.99 14.32 -0.57
C LEU A 340 2.54 13.30 0.49
N SER A 341 1.73 13.73 1.47
CA SER A 341 1.23 12.87 2.55
C SER A 341 0.25 11.79 2.07
N PHE A 342 -0.30 11.90 0.86
CA PHE A 342 -1.24 10.93 0.30
C PHE A 342 -0.57 9.85 -0.56
N ILE A 343 0.74 9.94 -0.77
CA ILE A 343 1.52 8.91 -1.47
C ILE A 343 1.73 7.74 -0.50
N LYS A 344 0.99 6.65 -0.72
CA LYS A 344 0.99 5.48 0.18
C LYS A 344 2.29 4.67 0.11
N ASP A 345 2.84 4.54 -1.10
CA ASP A 345 3.93 3.61 -1.42
C ASP A 345 5.09 4.35 -2.11
N PRO A 346 5.76 5.29 -1.42
CA PRO A 346 6.88 6.01 -1.99
C PRO A 346 8.08 5.08 -2.25
N THR A 347 8.90 5.44 -3.23
CA THR A 347 10.20 4.81 -3.47
C THR A 347 11.34 5.65 -2.88
N LYS A 348 12.54 5.07 -2.79
CA LYS A 348 13.73 5.81 -2.35
C LYS A 348 14.03 7.00 -3.27
N GLU A 349 13.89 6.81 -4.59
CA GLU A 349 14.10 7.87 -5.57
C GLU A 349 13.13 9.03 -5.35
N MET A 350 11.86 8.74 -5.01
CA MET A 350 10.88 9.77 -4.69
C MET A 350 11.30 10.64 -3.50
N LEU A 351 11.89 10.04 -2.46
CA LEU A 351 12.42 10.77 -1.31
C LEU A 351 13.62 11.64 -1.69
N ASN A 352 14.50 11.14 -2.56
CA ASN A 352 15.63 11.90 -3.08
C ASN A 352 15.19 13.14 -3.89
N GLU A 353 14.09 13.04 -4.65
CA GLU A 353 13.56 14.17 -5.43
C GLU A 353 12.99 15.29 -4.54
N VAL A 354 12.47 14.97 -3.35
CA VAL A 354 11.91 15.98 -2.41
C VAL A 354 12.89 16.47 -1.37
N LYS A 355 14.02 15.79 -1.17
CA LYS A 355 15.08 16.20 -0.24
C LYS A 355 15.49 17.68 -0.36
N PRO A 356 15.66 18.27 -1.58
CA PRO A 356 16.02 19.69 -1.71
C PRO A 356 14.99 20.66 -1.11
N LEU A 357 13.73 20.26 -0.98
CA LEU A 357 12.68 21.11 -0.38
C LEU A 357 12.98 21.39 1.11
N ILE A 358 13.56 20.42 1.82
CA ILE A 358 13.91 20.54 3.25
C ILE A 358 15.16 21.39 3.48
N SER A 359 16.05 21.44 2.49
CA SER A 359 17.27 22.26 2.54
C SER A 359 17.03 23.72 2.11
N SER A 360 15.84 24.05 1.60
CA SER A 360 15.51 25.39 1.09
C SER A 360 15.17 26.40 2.21
N GLU A 361 15.15 27.69 1.88
CA GLU A 361 14.70 28.75 2.80
C GLU A 361 13.24 28.56 3.25
N ASP A 362 12.35 28.10 2.35
CA ASP A 362 10.93 27.81 2.62
C ASP A 362 10.72 26.35 3.09
N SER A 363 11.72 25.79 3.76
CA SER A 363 11.71 24.37 4.17
C SER A 363 10.56 24.01 5.12
N GLU A 364 10.07 24.96 5.91
CA GLU A 364 9.04 24.72 6.93
C GLU A 364 7.72 24.21 6.34
N GLU A 365 7.30 24.79 5.22
CA GLU A 365 6.09 24.40 4.49
C GLU A 365 6.19 22.95 3.98
N ALA A 366 7.40 22.52 3.61
CA ALA A 366 7.64 21.19 3.05
C ALA A 366 7.79 20.10 4.11
N MET A 367 8.21 20.44 5.34
CA MET A 367 8.59 19.44 6.34
C MET A 367 7.47 18.46 6.67
N LEU A 368 6.22 18.91 6.76
CA LEU A 368 5.10 18.05 7.17
C LEU A 368 4.75 17.01 6.09
N GLY A 369 4.74 17.44 4.82
CA GLY A 369 4.49 16.56 3.67
C GLY A 369 5.62 15.56 3.47
N VAL A 370 6.87 16.04 3.48
CA VAL A 370 8.07 15.18 3.30
C VAL A 370 8.25 14.20 4.45
N SER A 371 8.07 14.62 5.71
CA SER A 371 8.15 13.68 6.85
C SER A 371 7.08 12.59 6.82
N SER A 372 5.87 12.91 6.32
CA SER A 372 4.83 11.91 6.12
C SER A 372 5.21 10.91 5.02
N LEU A 373 5.86 11.38 3.95
CA LEU A 373 6.40 10.54 2.88
C LEU A 373 7.51 9.61 3.41
N VAL A 374 8.41 10.14 4.26
CA VAL A 374 9.46 9.35 4.92
C VAL A 374 8.83 8.22 5.76
N TYR A 375 7.80 8.52 6.55
CA TYR A 375 7.11 7.50 7.34
C TYR A 375 6.43 6.43 6.47
N ALA A 376 5.80 6.83 5.38
CA ALA A 376 5.17 5.88 4.45
C ALA A 376 6.21 4.92 3.83
N TYR A 377 7.42 5.41 3.54
CA TYR A 377 8.54 4.57 3.10
C TYR A 377 9.05 3.64 4.22
N TYR A 378 9.27 4.20 5.42
CA TYR A 378 9.77 3.48 6.60
C TYR A 378 8.87 2.32 7.01
N LYS A 379 7.55 2.50 6.94
CA LYS A 379 6.59 1.45 7.32
C LYS A 379 6.74 0.17 6.46
N LYS A 380 7.30 0.27 5.25
CA LYS A 380 7.43 -0.84 4.30
C LYS A 380 8.86 -1.35 4.13
N ASN A 381 9.86 -0.63 4.64
CA ASN A 381 11.27 -0.91 4.41
C ASN A 381 12.06 -0.74 5.72
N GLU A 382 13.08 -1.56 5.92
CA GLU A 382 14.00 -1.38 7.06
C GLU A 382 14.97 -0.22 6.75
N CYS A 383 14.62 1.00 7.13
CA CYS A 383 15.40 2.19 6.77
C CYS A 383 16.48 2.59 7.77
N GLU A 384 16.67 1.87 8.88
CA GLU A 384 17.65 2.24 9.91
C GLU A 384 19.08 2.39 9.34
N ASN A 385 19.37 1.72 8.21
CA ASN A 385 20.66 1.78 7.53
C ASN A 385 20.66 2.65 6.25
N ASP A 386 19.56 3.30 5.88
CA ASP A 386 19.51 4.13 4.67
C ASP A 386 19.98 5.56 4.96
N VAL A 387 21.25 5.82 4.67
CA VAL A 387 21.92 7.11 4.90
C VAL A 387 21.21 8.27 4.18
N ASP A 388 20.68 8.04 2.98
CA ASP A 388 20.01 9.09 2.21
C ASP A 388 18.73 9.52 2.90
N ILE A 389 17.95 8.57 3.41
CA ILE A 389 16.70 8.85 4.10
C ILE A 389 16.97 9.44 5.49
N ALA A 390 17.96 8.90 6.22
CA ALA A 390 18.39 9.44 7.50
C ALA A 390 18.81 10.92 7.39
N SER A 391 19.45 11.31 6.28
CA SER A 391 19.86 12.71 6.07
C SER A 391 18.69 13.69 5.94
N ILE A 392 17.52 13.24 5.45
CA ILE A 392 16.30 14.06 5.40
C ILE A 392 15.82 14.34 6.83
N VAL A 393 15.80 13.30 7.66
CA VAL A 393 15.39 13.41 9.07
C VAL A 393 16.34 14.31 9.83
N VAL A 394 17.66 14.13 9.67
CA VAL A 394 18.70 14.98 10.29
C VAL A 394 18.50 16.46 9.92
N SER A 395 18.17 16.75 8.65
CA SER A 395 17.91 18.13 8.22
C SER A 395 16.69 18.77 8.91
N ILE A 396 15.72 17.95 9.36
CA ILE A 396 14.58 18.41 10.17
C ILE A 396 15.00 18.55 11.64
N GLU A 397 15.82 17.64 12.15
CA GLU A 397 16.37 17.67 13.52
C GLU A 397 17.19 18.93 13.78
N ASP A 398 18.07 19.30 12.85
CA ASP A 398 18.94 20.47 12.94
C ASP A 398 18.13 21.77 13.10
N LYS A 399 16.90 21.80 12.59
CA LYS A 399 16.01 22.97 12.64
C LYS A 399 15.26 23.10 13.96
N ILE A 400 15.25 22.09 14.84
CA ILE A 400 14.70 22.25 16.20
C ILE A 400 15.51 23.31 16.97
N GLY A 401 16.84 23.25 16.81
CA GLY A 401 17.80 24.07 17.55
C GLY A 401 17.74 23.84 19.06
N VAL A 402 18.58 24.57 19.80
CA VAL A 402 18.64 24.48 21.28
C VAL A 402 17.41 25.10 21.95
N GLY A 403 16.74 26.03 21.26
CA GLY A 403 15.59 26.77 21.78
C GLY A 403 14.21 26.16 21.49
N CYS A 404 14.15 25.02 20.79
CA CYS A 404 12.89 24.33 20.47
C CYS A 404 11.87 25.19 19.70
N HIS A 405 12.33 26.23 19.01
CA HIS A 405 11.47 27.30 18.48
C HIS A 405 10.66 26.88 17.25
N VAL A 406 10.98 25.76 16.61
CA VAL A 406 10.31 25.32 15.38
C VAL A 406 9.35 24.18 15.69
N ILE A 407 8.12 24.53 16.11
CA ILE A 407 7.02 23.59 16.35
C ILE A 407 6.79 22.66 15.14
N ARG A 408 6.93 23.19 13.93
CA ARG A 408 6.81 22.42 12.68
C ARG A 408 7.84 21.29 12.60
N SER A 409 9.07 21.52 13.01
CA SER A 409 10.11 20.48 13.07
C SER A 409 9.73 19.36 14.03
N LEU A 410 9.29 19.68 15.25
CA LEU A 410 8.82 18.68 16.22
C LEU A 410 7.66 17.85 15.67
N ARG A 411 6.67 18.51 15.04
CA ARG A 411 5.53 17.84 14.41
C ARG A 411 5.96 16.94 13.24
N SER A 412 6.95 17.37 12.46
CA SER A 412 7.53 16.61 11.36
C SER A 412 8.30 15.39 11.84
N LEU A 413 9.06 15.47 12.93
CA LEU A 413 9.69 14.27 13.51
C LEU A 413 8.64 13.27 14.01
N GLY A 414 7.57 13.76 14.63
CA GLY A 414 6.41 12.92 14.98
C GLY A 414 5.69 12.31 13.78
N ASN A 415 5.73 12.97 12.61
CA ASN A 415 5.20 12.40 11.36
C ASN A 415 6.11 11.31 10.82
N ALA A 416 7.42 11.56 10.78
CA ALA A 416 8.45 10.66 10.27
C ALA A 416 8.50 9.33 11.05
N GLY A 417 8.21 9.37 12.36
CA GLY A 417 8.17 8.17 13.20
C GLY A 417 9.53 7.56 13.52
N PHE A 418 10.61 8.22 13.10
CA PHE A 418 11.98 7.85 13.41
C PHE A 418 12.80 9.14 13.60
N VAL A 419 13.83 9.07 14.44
CA VAL A 419 14.79 10.14 14.72
C VAL A 419 16.18 9.55 14.81
N SER A 420 17.18 10.31 14.39
CA SER A 420 18.57 9.85 14.36
C SER A 420 19.24 10.14 15.71
N ASN A 421 19.25 11.41 16.13
CA ASN A 421 20.01 11.83 17.32
C ASN A 421 19.25 12.81 18.23
N SER A 422 18.04 13.23 17.85
CA SER A 422 17.34 14.34 18.52
C SER A 422 16.53 13.96 19.78
N ILE A 423 16.51 12.70 20.22
CA ILE A 423 15.70 12.28 21.39
C ILE A 423 15.96 13.13 22.63
N ARG A 424 17.23 13.41 22.94
CA ARG A 424 17.60 14.26 24.08
C ARG A 424 17.12 15.69 23.89
N THR A 425 17.25 16.24 22.68
CA THR A 425 16.77 17.59 22.34
C THR A 425 15.26 17.68 22.48
N ILE A 426 14.50 16.72 21.94
CA ILE A 426 13.04 16.66 22.07
C ILE A 426 12.65 16.55 23.55
N SER A 427 13.38 15.74 24.32
CA SER A 427 13.14 15.58 25.76
C SER A 427 13.37 16.89 26.53
N ASN A 428 14.45 17.61 26.22
CA ASN A 428 14.67 18.96 26.76
C ASN A 428 13.55 19.92 26.36
N CYS A 429 13.02 19.82 25.13
CA CYS A 429 11.94 20.69 24.67
C CYS A 429 10.66 20.53 25.50
N MET A 430 10.33 19.32 25.94
CA MET A 430 9.14 19.07 26.77
C MET A 430 9.36 19.29 28.27
N THR A 431 10.56 19.07 28.80
CA THR A 431 10.85 19.20 30.24
C THR A 431 11.16 20.62 30.68
N LYS A 432 11.66 21.46 29.77
CA LYS A 432 12.00 22.86 30.05
C LYS A 432 10.74 23.71 30.22
N ARG A 433 10.44 24.10 31.48
CA ARG A 433 9.22 24.85 31.85
C ARG A 433 9.16 26.26 31.25
N GLU A 434 10.30 26.84 30.85
CA GLU A 434 10.34 28.15 30.19
C GLU A 434 9.83 28.09 28.73
N ASN A 435 9.73 26.89 28.14
CA ASN A 435 9.18 26.75 26.80
C ASN A 435 7.65 26.94 26.82
N PRO A 436 7.06 27.56 25.79
CA PRO A 436 5.61 27.63 25.64
C PRO A 436 4.95 26.25 25.70
N THR A 437 3.74 26.18 26.27
CA THR A 437 2.98 24.93 26.40
C THR A 437 2.85 24.21 25.05
N GLU A 438 2.62 24.94 23.95
CA GLU A 438 2.47 24.38 22.60
C GLU A 438 3.74 23.69 22.10
N VAL A 439 4.92 24.22 22.47
CA VAL A 439 6.22 23.62 22.15
C VAL A 439 6.38 22.33 22.94
N ARG A 440 6.08 22.37 24.25
CA ARG A 440 6.19 21.20 25.14
C ARG A 440 5.25 20.07 24.69
N LEU A 441 4.00 20.40 24.35
CA LEU A 441 3.03 19.46 23.78
C LEU A 441 3.49 18.88 22.44
N SER A 442 4.03 19.73 21.55
CA SER A 442 4.52 19.27 20.25
C SER A 442 5.72 18.32 20.39
N ALA A 443 6.58 18.55 21.38
CA ALA A 443 7.69 17.66 21.70
C ALA A 443 7.21 16.31 22.25
N MET A 444 6.20 16.28 23.14
CA MET A 444 5.58 15.02 23.57
C MET A 444 4.95 14.27 22.40
N GLN A 445 4.22 14.96 21.53
CA GLN A 445 3.57 14.39 20.36
C GLN A 445 4.55 13.88 19.31
N ALA A 446 5.85 14.24 19.38
CA ALA A 446 6.87 13.68 18.51
C ALA A 446 7.06 12.16 18.75
N PHE A 447 6.78 11.66 19.95
CA PHE A 447 6.94 10.24 20.30
C PHE A 447 5.84 9.33 19.73
N ARG A 448 4.77 9.89 19.13
CA ARG A 448 3.53 9.16 18.77
C ARG A 448 3.70 7.97 17.82
N ARG A 449 4.75 8.00 16.99
CA ARG A 449 5.07 6.98 15.98
C ARG A 449 6.47 6.40 16.15
N MET A 450 7.21 6.86 17.15
CA MET A 450 8.56 6.39 17.43
C MET A 450 8.53 4.96 17.97
N PRO A 451 9.54 4.13 17.67
CA PRO A 451 9.66 2.78 18.23
C PRO A 451 9.46 2.74 19.76
N CYS A 452 8.82 1.68 20.25
CA CYS A 452 8.59 1.49 21.68
C CYS A 452 9.87 1.24 22.49
N ALA A 453 10.98 0.90 21.82
CA ALA A 453 12.31 0.76 22.43
C ALA A 453 12.90 2.09 22.94
N ILE A 454 12.42 3.22 22.42
CA ILE A 454 12.87 4.55 22.87
C ILE A 454 12.26 4.85 24.24
N SER A 455 13.11 5.26 25.20
CA SER A 455 12.65 5.60 26.56
C SER A 455 11.67 6.78 26.53
N ARG A 456 10.63 6.64 27.36
CA ARG A 456 9.58 7.64 27.61
C ARG A 456 9.53 8.03 29.09
N ASP A 457 10.66 7.91 29.79
CA ASP A 457 10.70 8.21 31.24
C ASP A 457 10.46 9.68 31.55
N ASP A 458 10.97 10.61 30.73
CA ASP A 458 10.69 12.04 30.88
C ASP A 458 9.19 12.36 30.69
N VAL A 459 8.53 11.68 29.75
CA VAL A 459 7.08 11.78 29.55
C VAL A 459 6.34 11.28 30.80
N MET A 460 6.76 10.16 31.37
CA MET A 460 6.18 9.63 32.61
C MET A 460 6.45 10.55 33.81
N ALA A 461 7.59 11.21 33.87
CA ALA A 461 7.89 12.18 34.92
C ALA A 461 6.93 13.38 34.87
N ILE A 462 6.61 13.88 33.68
CA ILE A 462 5.63 14.96 33.49
C ILE A 462 4.23 14.49 33.89
N PHE A 463 3.81 13.29 33.47
CA PHE A 463 2.50 12.74 33.86
C PHE A 463 2.32 12.64 35.38
N ARG A 464 3.38 12.24 36.10
CA ARG A 464 3.41 12.10 37.56
C ARG A 464 3.39 13.43 38.32
N ASN A 465 3.85 14.50 37.69
CA ASN A 465 4.07 15.77 38.36
C ASN A 465 2.76 16.58 38.46
N LYS A 466 2.19 16.65 39.66
CA LYS A 466 0.94 17.37 39.93
C LYS A 466 1.05 18.90 39.77
N ASP A 467 2.27 19.44 39.75
CA ASP A 467 2.50 20.87 39.52
C ASP A 467 2.51 21.24 38.02
N GLU A 468 2.47 20.26 37.12
CA GLU A 468 2.34 20.51 35.69
C GLU A 468 0.88 20.75 35.31
N ASP A 469 0.68 21.53 34.25
CA ASP A 469 -0.65 21.81 33.71
C ASP A 469 -1.37 20.50 33.31
N SER A 470 -2.68 20.43 33.59
CA SER A 470 -3.52 19.28 33.27
C SER A 470 -3.39 18.85 31.80
N GLU A 471 -3.29 19.80 30.86
CA GLU A 471 -3.14 19.54 29.43
C GLU A 471 -1.83 18.77 29.14
N LEU A 472 -0.72 19.20 29.74
CA LEU A 472 0.58 18.54 29.60
C LEU A 472 0.58 17.14 30.21
N ARG A 473 -0.09 16.97 31.35
CA ARG A 473 -0.21 15.66 32.02
C ARG A 473 -1.06 14.69 31.18
N ILE A 474 -2.19 15.14 30.65
CA ILE A 474 -3.05 14.34 29.75
C ILE A 474 -2.31 13.99 28.46
N ALA A 475 -1.61 14.94 27.84
CA ALA A 475 -0.80 14.69 26.65
C ALA A 475 0.33 13.69 26.91
N SER A 476 0.95 13.77 28.10
CA SER A 476 1.98 12.81 28.52
C SER A 476 1.40 11.40 28.66
N TYR A 477 0.22 11.27 29.27
CA TYR A 477 -0.50 9.99 29.33
C TYR A 477 -0.78 9.43 27.92
N GLN A 478 -1.29 10.25 27.00
CA GLN A 478 -1.53 9.82 25.62
C GLN A 478 -0.25 9.33 24.94
N ALA A 479 0.86 10.05 25.12
CA ALA A 479 2.16 9.66 24.58
C ALA A 479 2.67 8.33 25.15
N LEU A 480 2.47 8.07 26.45
CA LEU A 480 2.77 6.77 27.07
C LEU A 480 1.92 5.63 26.49
N MET A 481 0.62 5.89 26.31
CA MET A 481 -0.35 4.92 25.79
C MET A 481 -0.16 4.61 24.30
N THR A 482 0.80 5.24 23.61
CA THR A 482 1.23 4.81 22.27
C THR A 482 2.04 3.51 22.28
N CYS A 483 2.68 3.20 23.40
CA CYS A 483 3.46 1.97 23.63
C CYS A 483 3.10 1.37 25.00
N PRO A 484 1.87 0.89 25.18
CA PRO A 484 1.43 0.33 26.45
C PRO A 484 2.17 -0.99 26.73
N SER A 485 2.52 -1.20 28.00
CA SER A 485 3.10 -2.43 28.53
C SER A 485 2.69 -2.58 29.99
N ASP A 486 2.87 -3.76 30.57
CA ASP A 486 2.58 -4.01 31.99
C ASP A 486 3.21 -2.98 32.92
N ASN A 487 4.48 -2.64 32.67
CA ASN A 487 5.23 -1.64 33.45
C ASN A 487 4.62 -0.24 33.30
N VAL A 488 4.34 0.20 32.07
CA VAL A 488 3.73 1.51 31.82
C VAL A 488 2.36 1.60 32.50
N LEU A 489 1.53 0.57 32.35
CA LEU A 489 0.17 0.54 32.90
C LEU A 489 0.16 0.47 34.43
N SER A 490 1.07 -0.29 35.04
CA SER A 490 1.26 -0.30 36.50
C SER A 490 1.64 1.09 37.01
N ARG A 491 2.59 1.77 36.36
CA ARG A 491 2.98 3.14 36.72
C ARG A 491 1.84 4.13 36.55
N VAL A 492 1.03 4.00 35.49
CA VAL A 492 -0.15 4.85 35.25
C VAL A 492 -1.18 4.70 36.36
N ARG A 493 -1.46 3.47 36.79
CA ARG A 493 -2.40 3.20 37.88
C ARG A 493 -1.94 3.78 39.20
N ASN A 494 -0.65 3.64 39.53
CA ASN A 494 -0.11 4.21 40.77
C ASN A 494 -0.29 5.73 40.83
N VAL A 495 -0.18 6.42 39.68
CA VAL A 495 -0.52 7.85 39.59
C VAL A 495 -2.01 8.06 39.83
N LEU A 496 -2.86 7.29 39.14
CA LEU A 496 -4.31 7.41 39.23
C LEU A 496 -4.86 7.17 40.64
N GLU A 497 -4.30 6.22 41.41
CA GLU A 497 -4.70 5.96 42.81
C GLU A 497 -4.53 7.19 43.70
N SER A 498 -3.50 8.00 43.43
CA SER A 498 -3.16 9.21 44.19
C SER A 498 -3.55 10.50 43.48
N GLU A 499 -4.30 10.43 42.37
CA GLU A 499 -4.65 11.60 41.57
C GLU A 499 -5.68 12.48 42.29
N GLU A 500 -5.43 13.78 42.28
CA GLU A 500 -6.27 14.81 42.92
C GLU A 500 -6.89 15.77 41.90
N VAL A 501 -6.28 15.88 40.71
CA VAL A 501 -6.77 16.73 39.64
C VAL A 501 -7.83 15.97 38.86
N ASN A 502 -9.10 16.32 39.07
CA ASN A 502 -10.24 15.65 38.43
C ASN A 502 -10.10 15.57 36.91
N GLN A 503 -9.67 16.63 36.23
CA GLN A 503 -9.49 16.62 34.77
C GLN A 503 -8.57 15.50 34.28
N VAL A 504 -7.43 15.30 34.96
CA VAL A 504 -6.46 14.25 34.63
C VAL A 504 -7.04 12.88 34.99
N GLY A 505 -7.58 12.75 36.20
CA GLY A 505 -8.15 11.51 36.71
C GLY A 505 -9.30 10.98 35.83
N SER A 506 -10.29 11.81 35.54
CA SER A 506 -11.45 11.46 34.72
C SER A 506 -11.08 11.10 33.29
N TYR A 507 -10.10 11.81 32.67
CA TYR A 507 -9.61 11.46 31.34
C TYR A 507 -8.92 10.09 31.31
N VAL A 508 -7.99 9.86 32.24
CA VAL A 508 -7.23 8.59 32.30
C VAL A 508 -8.17 7.43 32.62
N TRP A 509 -9.05 7.61 33.60
CA TRP A 509 -10.04 6.61 34.00
C TRP A 509 -10.94 6.22 32.82
N SER A 510 -11.60 7.19 32.18
CA SER A 510 -12.49 6.93 31.05
C SER A 510 -11.77 6.27 29.88
N HIS A 511 -10.54 6.68 29.55
CA HIS A 511 -9.78 6.04 28.48
C HIS A 511 -9.44 4.57 28.79
N LEU A 512 -9.01 4.26 30.03
CA LEU A 512 -8.74 2.87 30.44
C LEU A 512 -10.00 2.01 30.43
N THR A 513 -11.13 2.54 30.92
CA THR A 513 -12.42 1.82 30.90
C THR A 513 -12.90 1.53 29.49
N ASN A 514 -12.81 2.51 28.58
CA ASN A 514 -13.11 2.30 27.17
C ASN A 514 -12.20 1.25 26.51
N LEU A 515 -10.94 1.12 26.97
CA LEU A 515 -10.03 0.06 26.51
C LEU A 515 -10.43 -1.32 27.06
N MET A 516 -10.93 -1.42 28.29
CA MET A 516 -11.45 -2.69 28.84
C MET A 516 -12.66 -3.20 28.06
N GLU A 517 -13.49 -2.29 27.57
CA GLU A 517 -14.70 -2.63 26.80
C GLU A 517 -14.44 -2.79 25.30
N THR A 518 -13.20 -2.58 24.83
CA THR A 518 -12.92 -2.57 23.39
C THR A 518 -13.18 -3.92 22.72
N SER A 519 -13.89 -3.89 21.60
CA SER A 519 -14.04 -5.01 20.65
C SER A 519 -13.01 -4.98 19.53
N SER A 520 -12.09 -4.01 19.54
CA SER A 520 -11.06 -3.89 18.50
C SER A 520 -10.05 -5.04 18.58
N PRO A 521 -9.87 -5.84 17.51
CA PRO A 521 -8.89 -6.93 17.51
C PRO A 521 -7.46 -6.45 17.79
N LEU A 522 -7.10 -5.24 17.32
CA LEU A 522 -5.78 -4.63 17.49
C LEU A 522 -5.46 -4.21 18.94
N LYS A 523 -6.46 -4.20 19.83
CA LYS A 523 -6.32 -3.73 21.21
C LYS A 523 -6.60 -4.82 22.24
N GLN A 524 -6.81 -6.08 21.82
CA GLN A 524 -7.15 -7.17 22.74
C GLN A 524 -6.03 -7.46 23.74
N GLU A 525 -4.76 -7.38 23.31
CA GLU A 525 -3.62 -7.54 24.21
C GLU A 525 -3.61 -6.45 25.30
N ILE A 526 -3.81 -5.19 24.91
CA ILE A 526 -3.90 -4.06 25.85
C ILE A 526 -5.06 -4.27 26.83
N LYS A 527 -6.22 -4.70 26.33
CA LYS A 527 -7.38 -5.02 27.16
C LYS A 527 -7.06 -6.09 28.20
N ASN A 528 -6.36 -7.16 27.82
CA ASN A 528 -5.97 -8.22 28.76
C ASN A 528 -5.07 -7.67 29.86
N ILE A 529 -4.05 -6.89 29.51
CA ILE A 529 -3.15 -6.26 30.50
C ILE A 529 -3.93 -5.35 31.46
N ILE A 530 -4.92 -4.60 30.95
CA ILE A 530 -5.74 -3.73 31.79
C ILE A 530 -6.67 -4.56 32.69
N ASN A 531 -7.27 -5.65 32.20
CA ASN A 531 -8.16 -6.50 33.00
C ASN A 531 -7.43 -7.24 34.13
N ASP A 532 -6.17 -7.63 33.92
CA ASP A 532 -5.36 -8.34 34.91
C ASP A 532 -4.98 -7.46 36.11
N GLN A 533 -5.13 -6.16 35.99
CA GLN A 533 -4.86 -5.20 37.04
C GLN A 533 -6.19 -4.53 37.43
N ALA A 534 -6.62 -4.60 38.70
CA ALA A 534 -7.87 -3.96 39.13
C ALA A 534 -7.72 -2.43 39.22
N LEU A 535 -8.71 -1.69 38.71
CA LEU A 535 -8.80 -0.24 38.85
C LEU A 535 -9.55 0.10 40.17
N LYS A 536 -8.89 0.75 41.13
CA LYS A 536 -9.41 0.89 42.51
C LYS A 536 -10.22 2.17 42.81
N LYS A 537 -10.07 3.22 41.99
CA LYS A 537 -10.60 4.56 42.28
C LYS A 537 -11.41 5.09 41.10
N GLU A 538 -12.73 5.17 41.27
CA GLU A 538 -13.64 5.78 40.29
C GLU A 538 -13.52 7.32 40.30
N PHE A 539 -13.71 7.94 39.14
CA PHE A 539 -13.68 9.39 38.96
C PHE A 539 -14.98 9.89 38.36
N ASP A 540 -15.42 11.07 38.79
CA ASP A 540 -16.62 11.72 38.27
C ASP A 540 -16.39 12.19 36.83
N LEU A 541 -17.30 11.82 35.93
CA LEU A 541 -17.24 12.18 34.51
C LEU A 541 -18.02 13.46 34.19
N GLU A 542 -18.79 13.99 35.15
CA GLU A 542 -19.54 15.23 35.01
C GLU A 542 -18.78 16.40 35.66
N ASN A 543 -18.06 17.17 34.83
CA ASN A 543 -17.71 18.56 35.12
C ASN A 543 -17.73 19.39 33.84
#